data_AF-W7YQR1-F1
#
_entry.id   AF-W7YQR1-F1
#
_cell.length_a   1.000
_cell.length_b   1.000
_cell.length_c   1.000
_cell.angle_alpha   90.00
_cell.angle_beta   90.00
_cell.angle_gamma   90.00
#
_symmetry.space_group_name_H-M   'P 1'
#
loop_
_entity.id
_entity.type
_entity.pdbx_description
1 polymer ?
#
loop_
_entity_poly.entity_id
_entity_poly.type
_entity_poly.pdbx_seq_one_letter_code
_entity_poly.pdbx_strand_id
1 'polypeptide(L)'
;MDLTFEHLNNDDNTAWKLKRIQKKIKLSGDLAKYVGVTHAAISMHENEKHHMAADKVERYKAFIEAYPDEPKLIADQNRNV
;
A
#
# COMPACT_ATOMS: atom_id res chain seq x y z
N MET A 1 -1.84 -14.24 32.31
CA MET A 1 -1.05 -13.07 31.87
C MET A 1 -1.13 -13.04 30.37
N ASP A 2 -1.86 -12.05 29.87
CA ASP A 2 -2.32 -11.89 28.50
C ASP A 2 -1.17 -11.86 27.49
N LEU A 3 -1.10 -12.92 26.68
CA LEU A 3 -0.46 -12.87 25.37
C LEU A 3 -1.59 -12.58 24.38
N THR A 4 -1.75 -11.34 23.90
CA THR A 4 -2.41 -10.97 22.62
C THR A 4 -2.82 -9.50 22.60
N PHE A 5 -1.88 -8.60 22.35
CA PHE A 5 -2.26 -7.28 21.82
C PHE A 5 -1.30 -6.77 20.73
N GLU A 6 -0.04 -7.23 20.74
CA GLU A 6 0.93 -6.80 19.73
C GLU A 6 0.77 -7.47 18.35
N HIS A 7 -0.02 -8.54 18.23
CA HIS A 7 -0.17 -9.26 16.95
C HIS A 7 -1.16 -8.65 15.96
N LEU A 8 -1.99 -7.68 16.36
CA LEU A 8 -3.04 -7.12 15.48
C LEU A 8 -2.53 -6.02 14.53
N ASN A 9 -1.33 -5.46 14.76
CA ASN A 9 -0.79 -4.38 13.95
C ASN A 9 0.04 -4.83 12.73
N ASN A 10 0.52 -6.08 12.71
CA ASN A 10 1.35 -6.60 11.61
C ASN A 10 0.51 -6.94 10.36
N ASP A 11 -0.71 -7.43 10.57
CA ASP A 11 -1.61 -7.80 9.47
C ASP A 11 -2.04 -6.57 8.67
N ASP A 12 -2.17 -5.42 9.33
CA ASP A 12 -2.64 -4.17 8.72
C ASP A 12 -1.63 -3.64 7.69
N ASN A 13 -0.35 -3.48 8.07
CA ASN A 13 0.68 -2.94 7.16
C ASN A 13 0.88 -3.85 5.94
N THR A 14 0.90 -5.16 6.17
CA THR A 14 1.02 -6.16 5.11
C THR A 14 -0.19 -6.15 4.18
N ALA A 15 -1.41 -6.03 4.70
CA ALA A 15 -2.62 -5.93 3.88
C ALA A 15 -2.62 -4.67 2.99
N TRP A 16 -2.21 -3.52 3.53
CA TRP A 16 -2.14 -2.28 2.75
C TRP A 16 -1.05 -2.30 1.69
N LYS A 17 0.11 -2.89 1.99
CA LYS A 17 1.15 -3.17 1.00
C LYS A 17 0.61 -4.02 -0.15
N LEU A 18 -0.11 -5.10 0.16
CA LEU A 18 -0.70 -5.98 -0.86
C LEU A 18 -1.73 -5.22 -1.71
N LYS A 19 -2.62 -4.42 -1.10
CA LYS A 19 -3.60 -3.59 -1.81
C LYS A 19 -2.92 -2.60 -2.77
N ARG A 20 -1.83 -1.96 -2.31
CA ARG A 20 -1.01 -1.08 -3.17
C ARG A 20 -0.47 -1.83 -4.40
N ILE A 21 0.11 -3.00 -4.19
CA ILE A 21 0.68 -3.84 -5.26
C ILE A 21 -0.40 -4.32 -6.23
N GLN A 22 -1.56 -4.74 -5.73
CA GLN A 22 -2.71 -5.17 -6.55
C GLN A 22 -3.20 -4.04 -7.45
N LYS A 23 -3.26 -2.81 -6.93
CA LYS A 23 -3.57 -1.60 -7.70
C LYS A 23 -2.40 -1.09 -8.55
N LYS A 24 -1.26 -1.79 -8.58
CA LYS A 24 -0.01 -1.43 -9.28
C LYS A 24 0.52 -0.03 -8.96
N ILE A 25 0.18 0.49 -7.80
CA ILE A 25 0.65 1.79 -7.34
C ILE A 25 2.13 1.64 -7.01
N LYS A 26 3.01 2.32 -7.74
CA LYS A 26 4.46 2.29 -7.47
C LYS A 26 4.78 3.17 -6.25
N LEU A 27 5.88 2.85 -5.56
CA LEU A 27 6.47 3.77 -4.57
C LEU A 27 7.11 4.95 -5.33
N SER A 28 6.28 5.87 -5.79
CA SER A 28 6.68 7.05 -6.57
C SER A 28 6.92 8.26 -5.68
N GLY A 29 7.55 9.28 -6.25
CA GLY A 29 7.66 10.59 -5.62
C GLY A 29 6.30 11.22 -5.30
N ASP A 30 5.28 10.93 -6.10
CA ASP A 30 3.93 11.49 -5.90
C ASP A 30 3.22 10.90 -4.68
N LEU A 31 3.29 9.57 -4.50
CA LEU A 31 2.80 8.91 -3.29
C LEU A 31 3.54 9.43 -2.05
N ALA A 32 4.87 9.47 -2.12
CA ALA A 32 5.72 9.98 -1.05
C ALA A 32 5.37 11.42 -0.67
N LYS A 33 5.19 12.30 -1.67
CA LYS A 33 4.80 13.70 -1.48
C LYS A 33 3.40 13.86 -0.90
N TYR A 34 2.43 13.06 -1.34
CA TYR A 34 1.06 13.09 -0.82
C TYR A 34 1.01 12.71 0.67
N VAL A 35 1.70 11.63 1.02
CA VAL A 35 1.83 11.21 2.42
C VAL A 35 2.66 12.23 3.21
N GLY A 36 3.66 12.83 2.58
CA GLY A 36 4.59 13.79 3.17
C GLY A 36 5.73 13.09 3.92
N VAL A 37 6.26 12.01 3.33
CA VAL A 37 7.42 11.23 3.78
C VAL A 37 8.25 10.82 2.57
N THR A 38 9.39 10.16 2.75
CA THR A 38 10.17 9.61 1.63
C THR A 38 9.61 8.26 1.18
N HIS A 39 9.83 7.88 -0.09
CA HIS A 39 9.48 6.53 -0.57
C HIS A 39 10.21 5.43 0.23
N ALA A 40 11.42 5.71 0.72
CA ALA A 40 12.16 4.83 1.60
C ALA A 40 11.45 4.62 2.94
N ALA A 41 10.89 5.68 3.54
CA ALA A 41 10.11 5.57 4.77
C ALA A 41 8.84 4.71 4.59
N ILE A 42 8.15 4.87 3.46
CA ILE A 42 6.99 4.02 3.13
C ILE A 42 7.43 2.56 2.96
N SER A 43 8.52 2.31 2.23
CA SER A 43 9.07 0.96 2.08
C SER A 43 9.46 0.32 3.41
N MET A 44 10.12 1.08 4.30
CA MET A 44 10.47 0.57 5.63
C MET A 44 9.23 0.28 6.47
N HIS A 45 8.19 1.11 6.36
CA HIS A 45 6.91 0.88 7.02
C HIS A 45 6.19 -0.37 6.52
N GLU A 46 6.13 -0.56 5.21
CA GLU A 46 5.57 -1.78 4.58
C GLU A 46 6.32 -3.06 4.93
N ASN A 47 7.55 -2.95 5.44
CA ASN A 47 8.38 -4.10 5.85
C ASN A 47 8.56 -4.16 7.37
N GLU A 48 7.74 -3.43 8.14
CA GLU A 48 7.76 -3.42 9.61
C GLU A 48 9.11 -2.98 10.21
N LYS A 49 9.94 -2.30 9.42
CA LYS A 49 11.24 -1.77 9.85
C LYS A 49 11.15 -0.36 10.42
N HIS A 50 10.01 0.31 10.26
CA HIS A 50 9.79 1.68 10.71
C HIS A 50 8.32 1.98 10.97
N HIS A 51 8.04 2.65 12.08
CA HIS A 51 6.71 3.18 12.36
C HIS A 51 6.57 4.58 11.77
N MET A 52 5.64 4.75 10.82
CA MET A 52 5.19 6.07 10.41
C MET A 52 4.20 6.64 11.45
N ALA A 53 4.16 7.96 11.57
CA ALA A 53 3.15 8.63 12.37
C ALA A 53 1.73 8.35 11.84
N ALA A 54 0.75 8.32 12.74
CA ALA A 54 -0.63 7.90 12.42
C ALA A 54 -1.25 8.74 11.29
N ASP A 55 -1.04 10.05 11.27
CA ASP A 55 -1.52 10.96 10.21
C ASP A 55 -0.95 10.59 8.82
N LYS A 56 0.29 10.09 8.78
CA LYS A 56 0.94 9.63 7.56
C LYS A 56 0.36 8.29 7.09
N VAL A 57 0.11 7.39 8.03
CA VAL A 57 -0.54 6.11 7.75
C VAL A 57 -1.94 6.35 7.17
N GLU A 58 -2.72 7.26 7.74
CA GLU A 58 -4.05 7.62 7.23
C GLU A 58 -3.99 8.18 5.80
N ARG A 59 -3.06 9.10 5.52
CA ARG A 59 -2.86 9.62 4.15
C ARG A 59 -2.43 8.53 3.17
N TYR A 60 -1.59 7.61 3.60
CA TYR A 60 -1.16 6.47 2.79
C TYR A 60 -2.33 5.56 2.42
N LYS A 61 -3.15 5.19 3.41
CA LYS A 61 -4.37 4.40 3.22
C LYS A 61 -5.34 5.12 2.28
N ALA A 62 -5.60 6.41 2.51
CA ALA A 62 -6.49 7.23 1.69
C ALA A 62 -6.02 7.34 0.23
N PHE A 63 -4.71 7.47 -0.02
CA PHE A 63 -4.16 7.49 -1.38
C PHE A 63 -4.46 6.19 -2.13
N ILE A 64 -4.25 5.04 -1.48
CA ILE A 64 -4.49 3.72 -2.09
C ILE A 64 -5.97 3.51 -2.39
N GLU A 65 -6.86 3.98 -1.52
CA GLU A 65 -8.31 3.87 -1.72
C GLU A 65 -8.83 4.74 -2.86
N ALA A 66 -8.34 5.98 -2.94
CA ALA A 66 -8.70 6.91 -4.00
C ALA A 66 -8.09 6.55 -5.35
N TYR A 67 -7.06 5.69 -5.38
CA TYR A 67 -6.40 5.31 -6.62
C TYR A 67 -7.34 4.44 -7.47
N PRO A 68 -7.64 4.84 -8.72
CA PRO A 68 -8.54 4.10 -9.59
C PRO A 68 -8.01 2.68 -9.81
N ASP A 69 -8.89 1.70 -9.77
CA ASP A 69 -8.54 0.36 -10.22
C ASP A 69 -8.20 0.44 -11.71
N GLU A 70 -6.98 0.07 -12.08
CA GLU A 70 -6.66 -0.06 -13.50
C GLU A 70 -7.69 -1.02 -14.12
N PRO A 71 -8.36 -0.63 -15.23
CA PRO A 71 -9.20 -1.57 -15.94
C PRO A 71 -8.32 -2.74 -16.34
N LYS A 72 -8.72 -3.96 -15.95
CA LYS A 72 -8.14 -5.18 -16.48
C LYS A 72 -8.28 -5.10 -18.00
N LEU A 73 -7.20 -4.72 -18.68
CA LEU A 73 -7.08 -4.94 -20.11
C LEU A 73 -7.23 -6.45 -20.28
N ILE A 74 -8.44 -6.87 -20.65
CA ILE A 74 -8.75 -8.23 -21.08
C ILE A 74 -7.89 -8.38 -22.32
N ALA A 75 -6.72 -8.98 -22.18
CA ALA A 75 -5.83 -9.19 -23.29
C ALA A 75 -6.60 -10.04 -24.31
N ASP A 76 -6.89 -9.42 -25.46
CA ASP A 76 -7.42 -10.06 -26.64
C ASP A 76 -6.71 -11.40 -26.87
N GLN A 77 -7.44 -12.49 -26.71
CA GLN A 77 -7.10 -13.78 -27.29
C GLN A 77 -8.27 -14.30 -28.12
N ASN A 78 -8.84 -13.45 -28.97
CA ASN A 78 -9.35 -13.91 -30.26
C ASN A 78 -8.14 -14.07 -31.20
N ARG A 79 -7.40 -15.17 -31.00
CA ARG A 79 -6.34 -15.58 -31.93
C ARG A 79 -7.00 -16.41 -33.03
N ASN A 80 -7.33 -15.74 -34.14
CA ASN A 80 -7.66 -16.25 -35.47
C ASN A 80 -8.67 -17.41 -35.58
N VAL A 81 -9.87 -17.08 -36.07
CA VAL A 81 -10.58 -17.92 -37.04
C VAL A 81 -9.82 -17.95 -38.38
#